data_AF-A0A2A8S580-F1
#
_entry.id   AF-A0A2A8S580-F1
#
_cell.length_a   1.000
_cell.length_b   1.000
_cell.length_c   1.000
_cell.angle_alpha   90.00
_cell.angle_beta   90.00
_cell.angle_gamma   90.00
#
_symmetry.space_group_name_H-M   'P 1'
#
loop_
_entity.id
_entity.type
_entity.pdbx_description
1 polymer ?
#
loop_
_entity_poly.entity_id
_entity_poly.type
_entity_poly.pdbx_seq_one_letter_code
_entity_poly.pdbx_strand_id
1 'polypeptide(L)'
;DLGPVMAYEALKPYVKDGLECRFISNIDPTDVAVKTADLDPETTLVIIASKTFTTLETLTNARCVRAWLLDGLVAAGAIADTEQARR
;
A
#
# COMPACT_ATOMS: atom_id res chain seq x y z
N ASP A 1 8.48 -3.47 -10.03
CA ASP A 1 8.69 -3.95 -8.65
C ASP A 1 10.11 -4.49 -8.42
N LEU A 2 10.68 -5.27 -9.34
CA LEU A 2 11.99 -5.94 -9.16
C LEU A 2 13.14 -5.04 -8.70
N GLY A 3 13.31 -3.85 -9.29
CA GLY A 3 14.38 -2.91 -8.92
C GLY A 3 14.29 -2.45 -7.45
N PRO A 4 13.15 -1.86 -7.03
CA PRO A 4 12.92 -1.50 -5.63
C PRO A 4 13.07 -2.66 -4.64
N VAL A 5 12.53 -3.85 -4.96
CA VAL A 5 12.67 -5.04 -4.11
C VAL A 5 14.15 -5.42 -3.94
N MET A 6 14.89 -5.49 -5.05
CA MET A 6 16.32 -5.82 -5.03
C MET A 6 17.11 -4.81 -4.19
N ALA A 7 16.85 -3.51 -4.36
CA ALA A 7 17.54 -2.47 -3.61
C ALA A 7 17.23 -2.53 -2.10
N TYR A 8 15.96 -2.76 -1.74
CA TYR A 8 15.53 -2.90 -0.36
C TYR A 8 16.19 -4.10 0.32
N GLU A 9 16.20 -5.27 -0.32
CA GLU A 9 16.85 -6.46 0.24
C GLU A 9 18.37 -6.29 0.35
N ALA A 10 19.02 -5.68 -0.65
CA ALA A 10 20.47 -5.44 -0.61
C ALA A 10 20.88 -4.45 0.49
N LEU A 11 20.03 -3.47 0.79
CA LEU A 11 20.28 -2.41 1.78
C LEU A 11 19.56 -2.64 3.10
N LYS A 12 18.96 -3.81 3.31
CA LYS A 12 18.22 -4.18 4.53
C LYS A 12 18.95 -3.86 5.85
N PRO A 13 20.28 -4.05 5.97
CA PRO A 13 21.02 -3.68 7.19
C PRO A 13 21.01 -2.18 7.53
N TYR A 14 20.62 -1.32 6.59
CA TYR A 14 20.57 0.14 6.75
C TYR A 14 19.14 0.67 6.91
N VAL A 15 18.14 -0.21 6.95
CA VAL A 15 16.76 0.19 7.19
C VAL A 15 16.66 0.78 8.59
N LYS A 16 15.99 1.94 8.70
CA LYS A 16 15.73 2.59 9.98
C LYS A 16 14.74 1.74 10.80
N ASP A 17 15.02 1.57 12.08
CA ASP A 17 14.13 0.89 13.01
C ASP A 17 12.70 1.46 12.95
N GLY A 18 11.71 0.55 12.89
CA GLY A 18 10.30 0.90 12.78
C GLY A 18 9.81 1.17 11.35
N LEU A 19 10.66 1.06 10.32
CA LEU A 19 10.24 1.10 8.92
C LEU A 19 10.30 -0.29 8.29
N GLU A 20 9.26 -0.63 7.53
CA GLU A 20 9.19 -1.82 6.70
C GLU A 20 8.64 -1.43 5.32
N CYS A 21 9.19 -2.02 4.26
CA CYS A 21 8.64 -1.89 2.91
C CYS A 21 8.04 -3.22 2.45
N ARG A 22 6.79 -3.18 1.98
CA ARG A 22 6.11 -4.30 1.34
C ARG A 22 5.77 -3.94 -0.10
N PHE A 23 5.93 -4.91 -1.00
CA PHE A 23 5.83 -4.68 -2.45
C PHE A 23 4.69 -5.50 -3.02
N ILE A 24 3.64 -4.85 -3.54
CA ILE A 24 2.51 -5.51 -4.19
C ILE A 24 2.71 -5.42 -5.71
N SER A 25 2.72 -6.55 -6.39
CA SER A 25 2.94 -6.61 -7.84
C SER A 25 2.13 -7.68 -8.55
N ASN A 26 1.63 -8.68 -7.83
CA ASN A 26 0.67 -9.63 -8.36
C ASN A 26 -0.72 -8.98 -8.41
N ILE A 27 -1.49 -9.23 -9.46
CA ILE A 27 -2.87 -8.74 -9.60
C ILE A 27 -3.87 -9.57 -8.79
N ASP A 28 -3.46 -10.74 -8.27
CA ASP A 28 -4.29 -11.55 -7.39
C ASP A 28 -4.74 -10.73 -6.16
N PRO A 29 -6.06 -10.59 -5.91
CA PRO A 29 -6.59 -9.86 -4.75
C PRO A 29 -6.02 -10.34 -3.40
N THR A 30 -5.63 -11.61 -3.33
CA THR A 30 -5.01 -12.21 -2.15
C THR A 30 -3.68 -11.53 -1.79
N ASP A 31 -2.93 -11.03 -2.78
CA ASP A 31 -1.62 -10.42 -2.55
C ASP A 31 -1.74 -9.14 -1.71
N VAL A 32 -2.73 -8.30 -2.03
CA VAL A 32 -3.07 -7.11 -1.24
C VAL A 32 -3.51 -7.52 0.15
N ALA A 33 -4.48 -8.43 0.25
CA ALA A 33 -5.06 -8.83 1.54
C ALA A 33 -4.01 -9.38 2.52
N VAL A 34 -3.09 -10.22 2.05
CA VAL A 34 -2.02 -10.77 2.89
C VAL A 34 -1.02 -9.68 3.29
N LYS A 35 -0.62 -8.80 2.36
CA LYS A 35 0.38 -7.76 2.63
C LYS A 35 -0.13 -6.63 3.53
N THR A 36 -1.45 -6.48 3.66
CA THR A 36 -2.06 -5.46 4.51
C THR A 36 -2.71 -6.01 5.79
N ALA A 37 -2.67 -7.33 6.03
CA ALA A 37 -3.44 -7.99 7.09
C ALA A 37 -3.11 -7.51 8.52
N ASP A 38 -1.84 -7.16 8.77
CA ASP A 38 -1.28 -6.77 10.06
C ASP A 38 -0.81 -5.31 10.09
N LEU A 39 -1.11 -4.53 9.04
CA LEU A 39 -0.72 -3.12 8.97
C LEU A 39 -1.78 -2.23 9.62
N ASP A 40 -1.31 -1.18 10.32
CA ASP A 40 -2.15 -0.08 10.79
C ASP A 40 -2.29 0.98 9.67
N PRO A 41 -3.51 1.25 9.18
CA PRO A 41 -3.79 2.32 8.20
C PRO A 41 -3.27 3.70 8.62
N GLU A 42 -3.25 4.04 9.91
CA GLU A 42 -2.79 5.34 10.40
C GLU A 42 -1.27 5.54 10.29
N THR A 43 -0.52 4.43 10.28
CA THR A 43 0.95 4.47 10.20
C THR A 43 1.51 3.93 8.88
N THR A 44 0.65 3.69 7.88
CA THR A 44 1.04 3.08 6.60
C THR A 44 1.07 4.12 5.48
N LEU A 45 2.23 4.25 4.81
CA LEU A 45 2.37 5.03 3.58
C LEU A 45 2.22 4.13 2.34
N VAL A 46 1.31 4.49 1.44
CA VAL A 46 1.11 3.79 0.16
C VAL A 46 1.78 4.57 -0.98
N ILE A 47 2.64 3.89 -1.74
CA ILE A 47 3.32 4.46 -2.91
C ILE A 47 2.89 3.69 -4.17
N ILE A 48 2.25 4.38 -5.11
CA ILE A 48 1.84 3.79 -6.40
C ILE A 48 2.89 4.09 -7.45
N ALA A 49 3.65 3.07 -7.85
CA ALA A 49 4.68 3.19 -8.87
C ALA A 49 4.20 2.65 -10.23
N SER A 50 3.79 3.55 -11.14
CA SER A 50 3.49 3.21 -12.54
C SER A 50 4.00 4.31 -13.46
N LYS A 51 4.73 3.92 -14.52
CA LYS A 51 5.25 4.88 -15.51
C LYS A 51 4.14 5.63 -16.25
N THR A 52 3.09 4.92 -16.64
CA THR A 52 2.01 5.48 -17.44
C THR A 52 0.78 5.82 -16.61
N PHE A 53 0.72 5.32 -15.37
CA PHE A 53 -0.45 5.42 -14.48
C PHE A 53 -1.74 4.85 -15.10
N THR A 54 -1.59 3.95 -16.07
CA THR A 54 -2.68 3.28 -16.80
C THR A 54 -2.55 1.76 -16.77
N THR A 55 -1.45 1.23 -16.23
CA THR A 55 -1.21 -0.21 -16.11
C THR A 55 -2.33 -0.86 -15.32
N LEU A 56 -3.03 -1.83 -15.93
CA LEU A 56 -4.24 -2.43 -15.39
C LEU A 56 -3.98 -3.10 -14.04
N GLU A 57 -2.92 -3.89 -13.95
CA GLU A 57 -2.48 -4.60 -12.74
C GLU A 57 -2.22 -3.60 -11.61
N THR A 58 -1.44 -2.55 -11.88
CA THR A 58 -1.10 -1.53 -10.88
C THR A 58 -2.33 -0.74 -10.42
N LEU A 59 -3.21 -0.33 -11.35
CA LEU A 59 -4.42 0.41 -10.98
C LEU A 59 -5.42 -0.45 -10.22
N THR A 60 -5.50 -1.75 -10.52
CA THR A 60 -6.33 -2.70 -9.78
C THR A 60 -5.85 -2.81 -8.34
N ASN A 61 -4.56 -3.04 -8.14
CA ASN A 61 -3.95 -3.09 -6.80
C ASN A 61 -4.09 -1.76 -6.06
N ALA A 62 -3.88 -0.63 -6.74
CA ALA A 62 -4.02 0.71 -6.15
C ALA A 62 -5.44 0.96 -5.64
N ARG A 63 -6.48 0.51 -6.37
CA ARG A 63 -7.86 0.62 -5.92
C ARG A 63 -8.13 -0.23 -4.67
N CYS A 64 -7.64 -1.47 -4.65
CA CYS A 64 -7.77 -2.36 -3.50
C CYS A 64 -7.08 -1.80 -2.24
N VAL A 65 -5.83 -1.35 -2.37
CA VAL A 65 -5.07 -0.76 -1.25
C VAL A 65 -5.70 0.56 -0.78
N ARG A 66 -6.21 1.38 -1.71
CA ARG A 66 -6.90 2.62 -1.36
C ARG A 66 -8.19 2.36 -0.57
N ALA A 67 -8.97 1.35 -0.98
CA ALA A 67 -10.17 0.95 -0.24
C ALA A 67 -9.79 0.48 1.17
N TRP A 68 -8.83 -0.44 1.29
CA TRP A 68 -8.30 -0.88 2.59
C TRP A 68 -7.86 0.28 3.49
N LEU A 69 -7.08 1.22 2.94
CA LEU A 69 -6.56 2.37 3.69
C LEU A 69 -7.70 3.27 4.18
N LEU A 70 -8.61 3.67 3.29
CA LEU A 70 -9.70 4.60 3.64
C LEU A 70 -10.72 3.97 4.58
N ASP A 71 -11.09 2.71 4.35
CA ASP A 71 -12.02 1.99 5.21
C ASP A 71 -11.42 1.79 6.60
N GLY A 72 -10.12 1.46 6.66
CA GLY A 72 -9.37 1.37 7.90
C GLY A 72 -9.29 2.69 8.67
N LEU A 73 -8.97 3.80 8.00
CA LEU A 73 -8.93 5.13 8.61
C LEU A 73 -10.30 5.59 9.12
N VAL A 74 -11.39 5.27 8.40
CA VAL A 74 -12.75 5.52 8.88
C VAL A 74 -13.05 4.68 10.12
N ALA A 75 -12.71 3.38 10.10
CA ALA A 75 -12.94 2.48 11.23
C ALA A 75 -12.16 2.90 12.49
N ALA A 76 -10.95 3.44 12.32
CA ALA A 76 -10.16 4.00 13.41
C ALA A 76 -10.67 5.37 13.91
N GLY A 77 -11.60 6.00 13.18
CA GLY A 77 -12.09 7.35 13.49
C GLY A 77 -11.11 8.46 13.12
N ALA A 78 -10.04 8.14 12.37
CA ALA A 78 -9.04 9.11 11.92
C ALA A 78 -9.59 10.07 10.86
N ILE A 79 -10.57 9.62 10.06
CA ILE A 79 -11.29 10.44 9.08
C ILE A 79 -12.80 10.19 9.15
N ALA A 80 -13.60 11.18 8.70
CA ALA A 80 -15.04 11.03 8.59
C ALA A 80 -15.44 10.16 7.38
N ASP A 81 -16.52 9.39 7.50
CA ASP A 81 -17.12 8.67 6.36
C ASP A 81 -17.94 9.62 5.47
N THR A 82 -17.22 10.47 4.74
CA THR A 82 -17.81 11.40 3.77
C THR A 82 -17.03 11.36 2.46
N GLU A 83 -17.70 11.69 1.35
CA GLU A 83 -17.04 11.73 0.04
C GLU A 83 -15.88 12.74 0.01
N GLN A 84 -16.02 13.85 0.72
CA GLN A 84 -14.98 14.88 0.82
C GLN A 84 -13.74 14.38 1.57
N ALA A 85 -13.92 13.66 2.68
CA ALA A 85 -12.80 13.09 3.44
C ALA A 85 -12.13 11.91 2.72
N ARG A 86 -12.87 11.22 1.83
CA ARG A 86 -12.38 10.11 1.02
C ARG A 86 -11.80 10.52 -0.34
N ARG A 87 -11.76 11.81 -0.69
CA ARG A 87 -11.18 12.29 -1.96
C ARG A 87 -9.68 12.48 -1.84
#